data_AF-A0A3E4TRT9-F1
#
_entry.id   AF-A0A3E4TRT9-F1
#
_cell.length_a   1.000
_cell.length_b   1.000
_cell.length_c   1.000
_cell.angle_alpha   90.00
_cell.angle_beta   90.00
_cell.angle_gamma   90.00
#
_symmetry.space_group_name_H-M   'P 1'
#
loop_
_entity.id
_entity.type
_entity.pdbx_description
1 polymer ?
#
loop_
_entity_poly.entity_id
_entity_poly.type
_entity_poly.pdbx_seq_one_letter_code
_entity_poly.pdbx_strand_id
1 'polypeptide(L)'
;MSSVENETGATGTVREFLERHPEEPVFMMTPGGYVYLVPEQIGNLLAGQAVQGNPYSWRECVQIKAEELLQQKVKSMNHADGTWYVLTRLNEPEVIPARTSEEGMVCRI
;
A
#
# COMPACT_ATOMS: atom_id res chain seq x y z
N MET A 1 10.32 -17.29 21.86
CA MET A 1 10.06 -17.93 20.56
C MET A 1 9.32 -16.90 19.72
N SER A 2 10.06 -16.03 19.04
CA SER A 2 9.50 -15.08 18.07
C SER A 2 9.52 -15.77 16.72
N SER A 3 8.37 -16.31 16.31
CA SER A 3 8.16 -16.70 14.92
C SER A 3 8.24 -15.43 14.10
N VAL A 4 9.40 -15.17 13.49
CA VAL A 4 9.48 -14.25 12.37
C VAL A 4 8.78 -14.98 11.23
N GLU A 5 7.47 -14.80 11.13
CA GLU A 5 6.74 -15.09 9.89
C GLU A 5 7.27 -14.09 8.87
N ASN A 6 8.40 -14.45 8.27
CA ASN A 6 8.94 -13.77 7.13
C ASN A 6 8.05 -14.17 5.97
N GLU A 7 6.89 -13.51 5.85
CA GLU A 7 6.08 -13.51 4.64
C GLU A 7 6.85 -12.71 3.57
N THR A 8 8.03 -13.23 3.19
CA THR A 8 8.79 -12.88 1.98
C THR A 8 7.92 -13.26 0.78
N GLY A 9 6.92 -12.44 0.52
CA GLY A 9 5.89 -12.76 -0.48
C GLY A 9 4.59 -11.99 -0.33
N ALA A 10 4.52 -10.91 0.46
CA ALA A 10 3.34 -10.07 0.51
C ALA A 10 3.11 -9.30 -0.81
N THR A 11 2.76 -10.03 -1.86
CA THR A 11 2.21 -9.51 -3.10
C THR A 11 0.75 -9.18 -2.81
N GLY A 12 0.43 -7.90 -2.71
CA GLY A 12 -0.95 -7.51 -2.48
C GLY A 12 -1.14 -6.02 -2.29
N THR A 13 -2.39 -5.60 -2.28
CA THR A 13 -2.78 -4.23 -1.96
C THR A 13 -2.86 -4.01 -0.44
N VAL A 14 -2.82 -2.75 0.00
CA VAL A 14 -3.10 -2.39 1.39
C VAL A 14 -4.50 -2.85 1.79
N ARG A 15 -5.48 -2.79 0.88
CA ARG A 15 -6.83 -3.35 1.10
C ARG A 15 -6.78 -4.82 1.51
N GLU A 16 -6.17 -5.66 0.68
CA GLU A 16 -6.07 -7.11 0.94
C GLU A 16 -5.32 -7.43 2.23
N PHE A 17 -4.36 -6.59 2.62
CA PHE A 17 -3.67 -6.73 3.89
C PHE A 17 -4.60 -6.43 5.08
N LEU A 18 -5.30 -5.29 5.03
CA LEU A 18 -6.19 -4.88 6.11
C LEU A 18 -7.40 -5.79 6.28
N GLU A 19 -7.91 -6.38 5.19
CA GLU A 19 -8.99 -7.38 5.25
C GLU A 19 -8.55 -8.68 5.96
N ARG A 20 -7.26 -9.02 5.90
CA ARG A 20 -6.69 -10.18 6.61
C ARG A 20 -6.34 -9.90 8.07
N HIS A 21 -6.02 -8.65 8.39
CA HIS A 21 -5.59 -8.24 9.72
C HIS A 21 -6.43 -7.06 10.27
N PRO A 22 -7.77 -7.21 10.43
CA PRO A 22 -8.63 -6.10 10.82
C PRO A 22 -8.62 -5.78 12.33
N GLU A 23 -8.16 -6.71 13.16
CA GLU A 23 -8.29 -6.63 14.63
C GLU A 23 -7.06 -6.04 15.33
N GLU A 24 -5.95 -5.88 14.63
CA GLU A 24 -4.68 -5.41 15.19
C GLU A 24 -4.28 -4.04 14.62
N PRO A 25 -3.62 -3.18 15.40
CA PRO A 25 -3.10 -1.92 14.89
C PRO A 25 -2.10 -2.11 13.76
N VAL A 26 -2.09 -1.15 12.83
CA VAL A 26 -1.19 -1.16 11.67
C VAL A 26 -0.45 0.17 11.59
N PHE A 27 0.87 0.12 11.66
CA PHE A 27 1.77 1.23 11.37
C PHE A 27 2.30 1.09 9.94
N MET A 28 1.92 2.02 9.06
CA MET A 28 2.32 2.05 7.66
C MET A 28 3.35 3.14 7.40
N MET A 29 4.46 2.75 6.76
CA MET A 29 5.40 3.65 6.10
C MET A 29 5.01 3.76 4.63
N THR A 30 4.33 4.86 4.28
CA THR A 30 3.87 5.13 2.92
C THR A 30 4.81 6.13 2.23
N PRO A 31 4.82 6.22 0.89
CA PRO A 31 5.57 7.26 0.18
C PRO A 31 5.16 8.70 0.56
N GLY A 32 3.94 8.89 1.07
CA GLY A 32 3.41 10.18 1.50
C GLY A 32 3.61 10.47 2.99
N GLY A 33 4.25 9.58 3.75
CA GLY A 33 4.41 9.72 5.20
C GLY A 33 4.00 8.49 5.99
N TYR A 34 3.68 8.69 7.26
CA TYR A 34 3.29 7.62 8.17
C TYR A 34 1.78 7.62 8.38
N VAL A 35 1.19 6.42 8.45
CA VAL A 35 -0.21 6.23 8.82
C VAL A 35 -0.28 5.21 9.93
N TYR A 36 -0.93 5.54 11.03
CA TYR A 36 -1.21 4.59 12.10
C TYR A 36 -2.71 4.38 12.17
N LEU A 37 -3.14 3.13 12.05
CA LEU A 37 -4.54 2.73 12.11
C LEU A 37 -4.77 1.85 13.34
N VAL A 38 -5.77 2.20 14.14
CA VAL A 38 -6.38 1.28 15.11
C VAL A 38 -7.51 0.48 14.44
N PRO A 39 -7.97 -0.65 15.01
CA PRO A 39 -8.96 -1.53 14.38
C PRO A 39 -10.23 -0.83 13.88
N GLU A 40 -10.76 0.12 14.65
CA GLU A 40 -11.92 0.92 14.24
C GLU A 40 -11.65 1.71 12.95
N GLN A 41 -10.46 2.32 12.84
CA GLN A 41 -10.07 3.10 11.66
C GLN A 41 -9.81 2.21 10.44
N ILE A 42 -9.42 0.95 10.65
CA ILE A 42 -9.29 -0.04 9.57
C ILE A 42 -10.67 -0.28 8.94
N GLY A 43 -11.70 -0.53 9.76
CA GLY A 43 -13.07 -0.70 9.28
C GLY A 43 -13.59 0.52 8.51
N ASN A 44 -13.36 1.71 9.06
CA ASN A 44 -13.74 2.99 8.43
C ASN A 44 -13.04 3.19 7.08
N LEU A 45 -11.74 2.94 7.02
CA LEU A 45 -10.95 3.04 5.79
C LEU A 45 -11.45 2.07 4.73
N LEU A 46 -11.69 0.79 5.09
CA LEU A 46 -12.22 -0.23 4.18
C LEU A 46 -13.62 0.12 3.67
N ALA A 47 -14.42 0.85 4.44
CA ALA A 47 -15.71 1.41 4.06
C ALA A 47 -15.60 2.71 3.20
N GLY A 48 -14.40 3.16 2.88
CA GLY A 48 -14.14 4.30 1.99
C GLY A 48 -13.93 5.64 2.70
N GLN A 49 -13.86 5.66 4.04
CA GLN A 49 -13.62 6.90 4.78
C GLN A 49 -12.15 7.30 4.75
N ALA A 50 -11.89 8.61 4.68
CA ALA A 50 -10.54 9.15 4.76
C ALA A 50 -9.91 8.93 6.15
N VAL A 51 -8.59 8.83 6.19
CA VAL A 51 -7.82 8.68 7.44
C VAL A 51 -6.78 9.78 7.55
N GLN A 52 -6.37 10.05 8.80
CA GLN A 52 -5.27 10.99 9.06
C GLN A 52 -3.93 10.29 8.81
N GLY A 53 -3.07 10.93 8.02
CA GLY A 53 -1.66 10.59 7.88
C GLY A 53 -0.76 11.73 8.31
N ASN A 54 0.49 11.42 8.62
CA ASN A 54 1.52 12.38 8.98
C ASN A 54 2.56 12.48 7.85
N PRO A 55 2.68 13.63 7.14
CA PRO A 55 3.57 13.83 6.00
C PRO A 55 5.01 14.11 6.44
N TYR A 56 5.63 13.17 7.17
CA TYR A 56 6.98 13.28 7.70
C TYR A 56 7.24 14.53 8.56
N SER A 57 6.17 15.18 9.05
CA SER A 57 6.24 16.39 9.86
C SER A 57 5.23 16.30 11.01
N TRP A 58 5.72 16.48 12.24
CA TRP A 58 4.92 16.43 13.47
C TRP A 58 3.83 17.51 13.59
N ARG A 59 3.78 18.48 12.66
CA ARG A 59 2.92 19.67 12.78
C ARG A 59 1.63 19.61 11.97
N GLU A 60 1.53 18.70 11.00
CA GLU A 60 0.38 18.66 10.09
C GLU A 60 -0.13 17.23 9.94
N CYS A 61 -1.43 17.03 10.18
CA CYS A 61 -2.11 15.80 9.80
C CYS A 61 -2.83 16.06 8.48
N VAL A 62 -2.55 15.25 7.47
CA VAL A 62 -3.22 15.33 6.16
C VAL A 62 -4.31 14.27 6.08
N GLN A 63 -5.42 14.63 5.43
CA GLN A 63 -6.47 13.66 5.11
C GLN A 63 -6.02 12.88 3.87
N ILE A 64 -5.86 11.57 4.03
CA ILE A 64 -5.56 10.64 2.93
C ILE A 64 -6.85 9.96 2.53
N LYS A 65 -7.19 9.99 1.23
CA LYS A 65 -8.39 9.31 0.74
C LYS A 65 -8.22 7.79 0.85
N ALA A 66 -9.32 7.10 1.13
CA ALA A 66 -9.31 5.64 1.23
C ALA A 66 -8.72 4.97 -0.01
N GLU A 67 -9.23 5.30 -1.19
CA GLU A 67 -8.72 4.76 -2.46
C GLU A 67 -7.21 4.96 -2.65
N GLU A 68 -6.69 6.14 -2.29
CA GLU A 68 -5.27 6.49 -2.46
C GLU A 68 -4.35 5.63 -1.58
N LEU A 69 -4.81 5.24 -0.39
CA LEU A 69 -4.06 4.38 0.53
C LEU A 69 -4.28 2.90 0.23
N LEU A 70 -5.53 2.49 0.03
CA LEU A 70 -5.94 1.10 -0.15
C LEU A 70 -5.39 0.47 -1.44
N GLN A 71 -5.17 1.27 -2.49
CA GLN A 71 -4.59 0.79 -3.75
C GLN A 71 -3.07 0.60 -3.70
N GLN A 72 -2.38 1.15 -2.69
CA GLN A 72 -0.93 0.99 -2.57
C GLN A 72 -0.55 -0.48 -2.44
N LYS A 73 0.66 -0.82 -2.89
CA LYS A 73 1.19 -2.17 -2.81
C LYS A 73 1.99 -2.33 -1.53
N VAL A 74 1.78 -3.46 -0.84
CA VAL A 74 2.64 -3.85 0.27
C VAL A 74 3.99 -4.30 -0.30
N LYS A 75 5.08 -3.79 0.28
CA LYS A 75 6.46 -4.12 -0.09
C LYS A 75 7.08 -5.08 0.91
N SER A 76 6.82 -4.87 2.19
CA SER A 76 7.24 -5.76 3.27
C SER A 76 6.34 -5.53 4.49
N MET A 77 6.25 -6.54 5.34
CA MET A 77 5.55 -6.49 6.61
C MET A 77 6.37 -7.16 7.70
N ASN A 78 6.17 -6.71 8.93
CA ASN A 78 6.71 -7.33 10.13
C ASN A 78 5.66 -7.23 11.23
N HIS A 79 5.50 -8.31 12.01
CA HIS A 79 4.65 -8.30 13.20
C HIS A 79 5.51 -8.23 14.45
N ALA A 80 5.25 -7.26 15.31
CA ALA A 80 5.92 -7.12 16.60
C ALA A 80 5.00 -6.41 17.60
N ASP A 81 5.06 -6.83 18.86
CA ASP A 81 4.35 -6.19 19.98
C ASP A 81 2.84 -5.98 19.72
N GLY A 82 2.21 -6.92 19.00
CA GLY A 82 0.78 -6.87 18.65
C GLY A 82 0.43 -5.79 17.61
N THR A 83 1.42 -5.28 16.87
CA THR A 83 1.24 -4.28 15.81
C THR A 83 1.88 -4.77 14.51
N TRP A 84 1.20 -4.53 13.40
CA TRP A 84 1.76 -4.73 12.06
C TRP A 84 2.53 -3.50 11.60
N TYR A 85 3.78 -3.70 11.18
CA TYR A 85 4.62 -2.67 10.57
C TYR A 85 4.74 -2.95 9.09
N VAL A 86 4.19 -2.07 8.26
CA VAL A 86 4.02 -2.29 6.83
C VAL A 86 4.73 -1.20 6.04
N LEU A 87 5.60 -1.59 5.12
CA LEU A 87 6.18 -0.68 4.14
C LEU A 87 5.36 -0.77 2.85
N THR A 88 4.88 0.36 2.34
CA THR A 88 4.10 0.41 1.11
C THR A 88 4.85 1.13 -0.01
N ARG A 89 4.36 0.94 -1.24
CA ARG A 89 4.77 1.70 -2.42
C ARG A 89 3.54 2.08 -3.24
N LEU A 90 3.67 3.10 -4.07
CA LEU A 90 2.62 3.47 -5.01
C LEU A 90 2.31 2.30 -5.95
N ASN A 91 1.05 2.20 -6.35
CA ASN A 91 0.67 1.30 -7.42
C ASN A 91 1.10 1.94 -8.75
N GLU A 92 2.25 1.51 -9.27
CA GLU A 92 2.69 1.93 -10.60
C GLU A 92 1.76 1.28 -11.65
N PRO A 93 1.26 2.05 -12.63
CA PRO A 93 0.51 1.46 -13.73
C PRO A 93 1.40 0.44 -14.45
N GLU A 94 0.87 -0.75 -14.68
CA GLU A 94 1.54 -1.78 -15.44
C GLU A 94 1.79 -1.23 -16.86
N VAL A 95 3.07 -0.98 -17.19
CA VAL A 95 3.44 -0.49 -18.52
C VAL A 95 3.19 -1.63 -19.49
N ILE A 96 2.06 -1.60 -20.19
CA ILE A 96 1.81 -2.49 -21.32
C ILE A 96 2.86 -2.12 -22.39
N PRO A 97 3.84 -2.98 -22.71
CA PRO A 97 4.78 -2.67 -23.76
C PRO A 97 3.99 -2.46 -25.05
N ALA A 98 4.12 -1.28 -25.65
CA ALA A 98 3.56 -1.02 -26.96
C ALA A 98 4.10 -2.09 -27.92
N ARG A 99 3.22 -2.85 -28.56
CA ARG A 99 3.61 -3.76 -29.63
C ARG A 99 4.27 -2.91 -30.71
N THR A 100 5.59 -2.97 -30.85
CA THR A 100 6.30 -2.43 -32.00
C THR A 100 5.93 -3.27 -33.21
N SER A 101 4.89 -2.85 -33.93
CA SER A 101 4.59 -3.34 -35.26
C SER A 101 5.63 -2.77 -36.23
N GLU A 102 6.82 -3.36 -36.27
CA GLU A 102 7.84 -3.07 -37.30
C GLU A 102 7.70 -3.96 -38.55
N GLU A 103 6.54 -4.59 -38.77
CA GLU A 103 6.25 -5.24 -40.05
C GLU A 103 5.60 -4.22 -41.00
N GLY A 104 6.42 -3.58 -41.85
CA GLY A 104 5.92 -2.97 -43.08
C GLY A 104 6.42 -1.56 -43.38
N MET A 105 7.72 -1.37 -43.58
CA MET A 105 8.22 -0.20 -44.31
C MET A 105 9.22 -0.64 -45.39
N VAL A 106 8.67 -1.14 -46.50
CA VAL A 106 9.39 -1.19 -47.79
C VAL A 106 8.95 0.04 -48.58
N CYS A 107 9.82 1.05 -48.65
CA CYS A 107 9.72 2.09 -49.66
C CYS A 107 10.30 1.53 -50.96
N ARG A 108 9.47 1.37 -52.00
CA ARG A 108 9.92 1.19 -53.39
C ARG A 108 9.99 2.56 -54.05
N ILE A 109 11.14 2.89 -54.63
CA ILE A 109 11.31 3.90 -55.68
C ILE A 109 12.06 3.24 -56.82
#